data_AF-A0A7S0P4M4-F1
#
_entry.id   AF-A0A7S0P4M4-F1
#
_cell.length_a   1.000
_cell.length_b   1.000
_cell.length_c   1.000
_cell.angle_alpha   90.00
_cell.angle_beta   90.00
_cell.angle_gamma   90.00
#
_symmetry.space_group_name_H-M   'P 1'
#
loop_
_entity.id
_entity.type
_entity.pdbx_description
1 polymer ?
#
loop_
_entity_poly.entity_id
_entity_poly.type
_entity_poly.pdbx_seq_one_letter_code
_entity_poly.pdbx_strand_id
1 'polypeptide(L)'
;MSGNSLYSPLAGDTCVCLFAVDRVLTGMQQRRGAGGGPMCGGNTHYPNVVDPAYDGGLLSLSEAAAHLESTPCSGCLVGAIASGALGGRGSTLRRVLYQTLTKPPLLGIGSGVSDHSKGKSKLWSSATMVRSPLVVNRDSETLQETVRKIVRWYERATAQPIANRAVYYFDDSRARVRSLTNTGFNARQVSCATRDGSRVDVGLCGAT
;
A
#
# COMPACT_ATOMS: atom_id res chain seq x y z
N MET A 1 39.32 -13.24 29.26
CA MET A 1 39.77 -12.42 28.11
C MET A 1 39.18 -13.07 26.87
N SER A 2 37.95 -12.73 26.49
CA SER A 2 37.57 -11.60 25.62
C SER A 2 37.83 -11.91 24.15
N GLY A 3 36.75 -11.99 23.37
CA GLY A 3 36.82 -12.17 21.91
C GLY A 3 35.43 -12.24 21.26
N ASN A 4 34.60 -11.23 21.52
CA ASN A 4 33.36 -10.96 20.77
C ASN A 4 33.66 -10.90 19.26
N SER A 5 33.08 -11.81 18.48
CA SER A 5 32.83 -11.56 17.05
C SER A 5 31.44 -10.93 16.91
N LEU A 6 31.35 -9.66 17.28
CA LEU A 6 30.30 -8.77 16.79
C LEU A 6 30.52 -8.57 15.29
N TYR A 7 29.43 -8.31 14.56
CA TYR A 7 29.33 -8.16 13.09
C TYR A 7 29.02 -9.46 12.33
N SER A 8 27.81 -9.99 12.61
CA SER A 8 26.92 -10.46 11.54
C SER A 8 26.80 -9.38 10.45
N PRO A 9 26.60 -9.77 9.18
CA PRO A 9 26.67 -8.87 8.02
C PRO A 9 25.80 -7.65 8.31
N LEU A 10 26.29 -6.46 7.91
CA LEU A 10 25.54 -5.22 7.95
C LEU A 10 24.07 -5.52 7.72
N ALA A 11 23.25 -5.33 8.77
CA ALA A 11 21.82 -5.37 8.67
C ALA A 11 21.46 -4.49 7.47
N GLY A 12 21.12 -5.10 6.33
CA GLY A 12 20.65 -4.34 5.18
C GLY A 12 19.45 -3.58 5.69
N ASP A 13 19.53 -2.24 5.72
CA ASP A 13 18.54 -1.35 6.35
C ASP A 13 17.13 -1.80 5.94
N THR A 14 16.45 -2.57 6.80
CA THR A 14 15.12 -3.10 6.53
C THR A 14 14.20 -1.91 6.22
N CYS A 15 13.75 -1.83 4.96
CA CYS A 15 12.92 -0.74 4.49
C CYS A 15 11.45 -1.15 4.46
N VAL A 16 10.56 -0.15 4.54
CA VAL A 16 9.11 -0.35 4.46
C VAL A 16 8.57 0.51 3.34
N CYS A 17 7.81 -0.09 2.43
CA CYS A 17 7.03 0.62 1.42
C CYS A 17 5.53 0.51 1.75
N LEU A 18 4.90 1.64 2.03
CA LEU A 18 3.47 1.73 2.29
C LEU A 18 2.79 2.50 1.15
N PHE A 19 1.68 1.98 0.66
CA PHE A 19 0.95 2.57 -0.46
C PHE A 19 -0.45 2.97 -0.05
N ALA A 20 -0.90 4.16 -0.47
CA ALA A 20 -2.33 4.44 -0.58
C ALA A 20 -2.96 3.41 -1.53
N VAL A 21 -4.18 2.95 -1.25
CA VAL A 21 -4.86 2.05 -2.19
C VAL A 21 -5.43 2.86 -3.35
N ASP A 22 -6.25 3.85 -3.03
CA ASP A 22 -6.99 4.65 -4.00
C ASP A 22 -6.01 5.48 -4.84
N ARG A 23 -6.02 5.29 -6.17
CA ARG A 23 -5.24 6.09 -7.14
C ARG A 23 -3.71 6.05 -6.94
N VAL A 24 -3.21 5.02 -6.25
CA VAL A 24 -1.81 4.61 -6.24
C VAL A 24 -1.71 3.13 -6.60
N LEU A 25 -2.26 2.23 -5.76
CA LEU A 25 -2.36 0.81 -6.13
C LEU A 25 -3.46 0.55 -7.15
N THR A 26 -4.52 1.35 -7.13
CA THR A 26 -5.58 1.34 -8.14
C THR A 26 -5.46 2.53 -9.08
N GLY A 27 -6.03 2.42 -10.27
CA GLY A 27 -6.35 3.56 -11.12
C GLY A 27 -7.84 3.88 -11.07
N MET A 28 -8.32 4.67 -12.02
CA MET A 28 -9.74 4.95 -12.19
C MET A 28 -10.53 3.68 -12.38
N GLN A 29 -11.64 3.59 -11.66
CA GLN A 29 -12.60 2.51 -11.82
C GLN A 29 -13.17 2.52 -13.23
N GLN A 30 -13.23 1.36 -13.88
CA GLN A 30 -13.90 1.26 -15.17
C GLN A 30 -15.41 1.26 -14.93
N ARG A 31 -16.12 2.22 -15.54
CA ARG A 31 -17.59 2.22 -15.50
C ARG A 31 -18.13 1.06 -16.34
N ARG A 32 -19.15 0.35 -15.85
CA ARG A 32 -19.84 -0.67 -16.64
C ARG A 32 -20.49 -0.01 -17.86
N GLY A 33 -20.14 -0.44 -19.07
CA GLY A 33 -20.76 0.03 -20.32
C GLY A 33 -20.29 1.41 -20.83
N ALA A 34 -19.60 2.22 -20.02
CA ALA A 34 -18.80 3.33 -20.52
C ALA A 34 -17.39 2.80 -20.70
N GLY A 35 -16.98 2.62 -21.96
CA GLY A 35 -15.64 2.13 -22.28
C GLY A 35 -14.61 2.86 -21.42
N GLY A 36 -13.98 2.12 -20.50
CA GLY A 36 -12.79 2.60 -19.81
C GLY A 36 -11.78 2.85 -20.91
N GLY A 37 -11.70 4.11 -21.35
CA GLY A 37 -10.97 4.45 -22.56
C GLY A 37 -9.50 4.07 -22.45
N PRO A 38 -8.78 4.02 -23.59
CA PRO A 38 -7.36 3.64 -23.71
C PRO A 38 -6.36 4.50 -22.90
N MET A 39 -6.83 5.42 -22.02
CA MET A 39 -5.98 6.37 -21.31
C MET A 39 -5.05 5.73 -20.26
N CYS A 40 -5.39 4.56 -19.72
CA CYS A 40 -4.57 3.85 -18.74
C CYS A 40 -4.14 2.48 -19.26
N GLY A 41 -3.50 2.45 -20.44
CA GLY A 41 -3.13 1.20 -21.12
C GLY A 41 -2.21 0.26 -20.32
N GLY A 42 -1.45 0.79 -19.34
CA GLY A 42 -0.61 -0.01 -18.44
C GLY A 42 -1.37 -0.66 -17.27
N ASN A 43 -2.64 -0.31 -17.05
CA ASN A 43 -3.41 -0.84 -15.93
C ASN A 43 -3.95 -2.25 -16.22
N THR A 44 -4.01 -3.07 -15.18
CA THR A 44 -4.66 -4.38 -15.25
C THR A 44 -6.12 -4.27 -14.81
N HIS A 45 -7.05 -4.72 -15.66
CA HIS A 45 -8.49 -4.59 -15.41
C HIS A 45 -9.12 -5.88 -14.89
N TYR A 46 -10.01 -5.75 -13.91
CA TYR A 46 -10.73 -6.86 -13.29
C TYR A 46 -12.24 -6.70 -13.50
N PRO A 47 -12.81 -7.26 -14.60
CA PRO A 47 -14.17 -6.95 -15.03
C PRO A 47 -15.28 -7.43 -14.07
N ASN A 48 -14.93 -8.29 -13.10
CA ASN A 48 -15.87 -8.87 -12.13
C ASN A 48 -15.59 -8.44 -10.69
N VAL A 49 -14.67 -7.50 -10.48
CA VAL A 49 -14.32 -7.02 -9.13
C VAL A 49 -14.77 -5.58 -9.02
N VAL A 50 -15.69 -5.32 -8.10
CA VAL A 50 -16.19 -3.96 -7.85
C VAL A 50 -15.21 -3.23 -6.94
N ASP A 51 -14.81 -2.05 -7.38
CA ASP A 51 -14.13 -1.07 -6.56
C ASP A 51 -15.11 0.06 -6.21
N PRO A 52 -15.49 0.20 -4.92
CA PRO A 52 -16.46 1.21 -4.48
C PRO A 52 -15.83 2.59 -4.23
N ALA A 53 -14.53 2.78 -4.46
CA ALA A 53 -13.92 4.08 -4.24
C ALA A 53 -14.49 5.14 -5.18
N TYR A 54 -14.64 6.37 -4.67
CA TYR A 54 -15.22 7.52 -5.38
C TYR A 54 -16.61 7.23 -5.95
N ASP A 55 -16.76 7.31 -7.28
CA ASP A 55 -18.01 7.06 -8.00
C ASP A 55 -18.26 5.56 -8.25
N GLY A 56 -17.31 4.72 -7.82
CA GLY A 56 -17.32 3.28 -7.98
C GLY A 56 -17.13 2.81 -9.42
N GLY A 57 -17.06 1.49 -9.57
CA GLY A 57 -16.99 0.80 -10.85
C GLY A 57 -16.24 -0.52 -10.74
N LEU A 58 -15.66 -0.97 -11.83
CA LEU A 58 -14.83 -2.16 -11.88
C LEU A 58 -13.38 -1.81 -11.55
N LEU A 59 -12.72 -2.69 -10.81
CA LEU A 59 -11.34 -2.51 -10.36
C LEU A 59 -10.39 -2.40 -11.55
N SER A 60 -9.57 -1.36 -11.49
CA SER A 60 -8.41 -1.14 -12.34
C SER A 60 -7.19 -1.08 -11.44
N LEU A 61 -6.30 -2.07 -11.53
CA LEU A 61 -5.04 -2.09 -10.80
C LEU A 61 -4.01 -1.25 -11.58
N SER A 62 -3.26 -0.38 -10.91
CA SER A 62 -2.24 0.44 -11.56
C SER A 62 -1.10 -0.41 -12.11
N GLU A 63 -0.37 0.12 -13.10
CA GLU A 63 0.79 -0.57 -13.69
C GLU A 63 1.83 -0.94 -12.63
N ALA A 64 2.21 0.01 -11.77
CA ALA A 64 3.18 -0.26 -10.71
C ALA A 64 2.66 -1.30 -9.71
N ALA A 65 1.34 -1.36 -9.45
CA ALA A 65 0.77 -2.37 -8.57
C ALA A 65 0.76 -3.77 -9.22
N ALA A 66 0.53 -3.86 -10.53
CA ALA A 66 0.62 -5.12 -11.27
C ALA A 66 2.06 -5.68 -11.32
N HIS A 67 3.05 -4.79 -11.18
CA HIS A 67 4.48 -5.07 -11.29
C HIS A 67 5.29 -4.63 -10.06
N LEU A 68 4.73 -4.72 -8.85
CA LEU A 68 5.41 -4.30 -7.61
C LEU A 68 6.78 -4.96 -7.45
N GLU A 69 6.92 -6.21 -7.90
CA GLU A 69 8.17 -6.96 -7.87
C GLU A 69 9.30 -6.34 -8.72
N SER A 70 8.95 -5.50 -9.68
CA SER A 70 9.90 -4.79 -10.55
C SER A 70 10.18 -3.37 -10.07
N THR A 71 9.53 -2.93 -9.00
CA THR A 71 9.80 -1.62 -8.39
C THR A 71 10.95 -1.71 -7.38
N PRO A 72 11.53 -0.58 -6.97
CA PRO A 72 12.48 -0.54 -5.85
C PRO A 72 11.93 -1.07 -4.52
N CYS A 73 10.60 -1.17 -4.37
CA CYS A 73 9.96 -1.71 -3.16
C CYS A 73 9.97 -3.24 -3.07
N SER A 74 10.42 -3.94 -4.11
CA SER A 74 10.51 -5.41 -4.13
C SER A 74 11.43 -5.97 -3.05
N GLY A 75 12.46 -5.22 -2.63
CA GLY A 75 13.35 -5.55 -1.52
C GLY A 75 12.91 -5.03 -0.14
N CYS A 76 11.74 -4.39 -0.05
CA CYS A 76 11.22 -3.80 1.19
C CYS A 76 10.00 -4.56 1.72
N LEU A 77 9.69 -4.38 3.00
CA LEU A 77 8.45 -4.83 3.62
C LEU A 77 7.28 -3.99 3.08
N VAL A 78 6.28 -4.63 2.46
CA VAL A 78 5.18 -3.95 1.76
C VAL A 78 3.92 -3.84 2.62
N GLY A 79 3.24 -2.69 2.59
CA GLY A 79 1.94 -2.50 3.24
C GLY A 79 1.03 -1.56 2.47
N ALA A 80 -0.22 -1.45 2.90
CA ALA A 80 -1.20 -0.60 2.23
C ALA A 80 -2.18 0.06 3.21
N ILE A 81 -2.58 1.29 2.89
CA ILE A 81 -3.55 2.08 3.65
C ILE A 81 -4.66 2.53 2.70
N ALA A 82 -5.90 2.19 3.02
CA ALA A 82 -7.07 2.65 2.27
C ALA A 82 -7.87 3.68 3.05
N SER A 83 -8.40 4.67 2.32
CA SER A 83 -9.34 5.63 2.89
C SER A 83 -10.68 4.97 3.21
N GLY A 84 -11.16 4.12 2.28
CA GLY A 84 -12.42 3.41 2.42
C GLY A 84 -12.29 1.97 2.92
N ALA A 85 -13.42 1.26 2.89
CA ALA A 85 -13.53 -0.11 3.38
C ALA A 85 -13.10 -1.18 2.37
N LEU A 86 -12.74 -0.82 1.13
CA LEU A 86 -12.35 -1.76 0.06
C LEU A 86 -13.40 -2.86 -0.19
N GLY A 87 -14.68 -2.50 -0.19
CA GLY A 87 -15.78 -3.46 -0.35
C GLY A 87 -16.07 -4.33 0.87
N GLY A 88 -15.49 -4.01 2.03
CA GLY A 88 -15.79 -4.67 3.31
C GLY A 88 -15.11 -6.03 3.50
N ARG A 89 -15.38 -6.65 4.65
CA ARG A 89 -14.75 -7.93 5.03
C ARG A 89 -15.17 -9.04 4.05
N GLY A 90 -14.19 -9.78 3.53
CA GLY A 90 -14.43 -10.92 2.64
C GLY A 90 -14.63 -10.56 1.17
N SER A 91 -14.56 -9.28 0.82
CA SER A 91 -14.74 -8.81 -0.56
C SER A 91 -13.69 -9.37 -1.52
N THR A 92 -14.08 -9.53 -2.78
CA THR A 92 -13.15 -9.91 -3.85
C THR A 92 -12.07 -8.84 -4.05
N LEU A 93 -12.40 -7.55 -3.86
CA LEU A 93 -11.43 -6.45 -3.91
C LEU A 93 -10.30 -6.62 -2.90
N ARG A 94 -10.62 -6.83 -1.61
CA ARG A 94 -9.61 -7.06 -0.56
C ARG A 94 -8.76 -8.30 -0.84
N ARG A 95 -9.32 -9.31 -1.51
CA ARG A 95 -8.61 -10.54 -1.89
C ARG A 95 -7.61 -10.27 -3.01
N VAL A 96 -8.01 -9.54 -4.06
CA VAL A 96 -7.11 -9.17 -5.17
C VAL A 96 -5.96 -8.33 -4.64
N LEU A 97 -6.24 -7.27 -3.88
CA LEU A 97 -5.19 -6.41 -3.30
C LEU A 97 -4.25 -7.19 -2.38
N TYR A 98 -4.79 -8.11 -1.56
CA TYR A 98 -3.96 -8.99 -0.74
C TYR A 98 -3.03 -9.86 -1.60
N GLN A 99 -3.54 -10.49 -2.66
CA GLN A 99 -2.72 -11.30 -3.55
C GLN A 99 -1.63 -10.48 -4.24
N THR A 100 -1.96 -9.26 -4.69
CA THR A 100 -1.00 -8.32 -5.27
C THR A 100 0.12 -7.99 -4.30
N LEU A 101 -0.21 -7.65 -3.05
CA LEU A 101 0.76 -7.21 -2.04
C LEU A 101 1.54 -8.36 -1.37
N THR A 102 1.19 -9.61 -1.68
CA THR A 102 1.85 -10.81 -1.13
C THR A 102 2.41 -11.74 -2.21
N LYS A 103 2.45 -11.27 -3.46
CA LYS A 103 3.02 -11.97 -4.59
C LYS A 103 4.54 -12.10 -4.39
N PRO A 104 5.14 -13.31 -4.44
CA PRO A 104 6.59 -13.45 -4.43
C PRO A 104 7.23 -12.68 -5.59
N PRO A 105 8.41 -12.05 -5.40
CA PRO A 105 9.30 -12.12 -4.24
C PRO A 105 9.05 -11.03 -3.17
N LEU A 106 7.90 -10.35 -3.17
CA LEU A 106 7.64 -9.25 -2.23
C LEU A 106 7.82 -9.70 -0.77
N LEU A 107 8.38 -8.83 0.05
CA LEU A 107 8.55 -9.06 1.49
C LEU A 107 7.39 -8.45 2.28
N GLY A 108 7.08 -9.03 3.44
CA GLY A 108 6.00 -8.58 4.31
C GLY A 108 5.04 -9.71 4.67
N ILE A 109 3.74 -9.41 4.79
CA ILE A 109 2.73 -10.43 5.11
C ILE A 109 2.81 -11.56 4.10
N GLY A 110 2.86 -12.81 4.58
CA GLY A 110 2.84 -14.00 3.73
C GLY A 110 4.21 -14.51 3.31
N SER A 111 5.27 -13.70 3.46
CA SER A 111 6.66 -14.08 3.16
C SER A 111 7.41 -14.53 4.42
N GLY A 112 6.75 -15.31 5.28
CA GLY A 112 7.28 -15.76 6.58
C GLY A 112 7.11 -14.75 7.72
N VAL A 113 6.81 -13.48 7.42
CA VAL A 113 6.36 -12.50 8.42
C VAL A 113 4.87 -12.76 8.70
N SER A 114 4.59 -13.71 9.58
CA SER A 114 3.22 -14.15 9.88
C SER A 114 2.57 -13.32 10.99
N ASP A 115 1.37 -12.80 10.71
CA ASP A 115 0.35 -12.61 11.75
C ASP A 115 -0.25 -13.98 12.08
N HIS A 116 -0.33 -14.35 13.36
CA HIS A 116 -0.96 -15.60 13.82
C HIS A 116 -2.49 -15.64 13.60
N SER A 117 -3.06 -14.66 12.89
CA SER A 117 -4.49 -14.58 12.62
C SER A 117 -4.91 -15.50 11.46
N LYS A 118 -5.57 -16.62 11.80
CA LYS A 118 -6.18 -17.57 10.85
C LYS A 118 -7.24 -16.86 9.98
N GLY A 119 -6.86 -16.46 8.76
CA GLY A 119 -7.76 -16.09 7.65
C GLY A 119 -7.38 -14.80 6.89
N LYS A 120 -7.14 -14.91 5.57
CA LYS A 120 -6.68 -13.80 4.68
C LYS A 120 -7.56 -12.54 4.72
N SER A 121 -8.87 -12.67 4.91
CA SER A 121 -9.81 -11.53 4.98
C SER A 121 -9.80 -10.80 6.34
N LYS A 122 -9.19 -11.37 7.37
CA LYS A 122 -9.05 -10.76 8.71
C LYS A 122 -7.79 -9.87 8.82
N LEU A 123 -6.94 -9.89 7.79
CA LEU A 123 -5.66 -9.19 7.82
C LEU A 123 -5.84 -7.68 7.69
N TRP A 124 -6.84 -7.21 6.94
CA TRP A 124 -7.15 -5.78 6.85
C TRP A 124 -7.63 -5.24 8.20
N SER A 125 -6.80 -4.39 8.80
CA SER A 125 -6.95 -3.79 10.12
C SER A 125 -7.66 -2.44 10.07
N SER A 126 -8.22 -1.98 11.20
CA SER A 126 -8.62 -0.58 11.34
C SER A 126 -7.40 0.28 11.72
N ALA A 127 -7.46 1.58 11.43
CA ALA A 127 -6.42 2.53 11.87
C ALA A 127 -6.27 2.61 13.41
N THR A 128 -7.37 2.34 14.14
CA THR A 128 -7.38 2.31 15.60
C THR A 128 -6.71 1.05 16.15
N MET A 129 -6.75 -0.07 15.41
CA MET A 129 -6.22 -1.36 15.83
C MET A 129 -5.47 -2.05 14.69
N VAL A 130 -4.22 -1.67 14.51
CA VAL A 130 -3.32 -2.20 13.47
C VAL A 130 -2.79 -3.58 13.89
N ARG A 131 -3.38 -4.64 13.32
CA ARG A 131 -2.97 -6.04 13.50
C ARG A 131 -2.19 -6.60 12.31
N SER A 132 -2.14 -5.87 11.22
CA SER A 132 -1.29 -6.13 10.06
C SER A 132 -0.96 -4.80 9.34
N PRO A 133 0.03 -4.79 8.45
CA PRO A 133 0.38 -3.64 7.60
C PRO A 133 -0.66 -3.30 6.52
N LEU A 134 -1.79 -3.99 6.47
CA LEU A 134 -2.92 -3.68 5.60
C LEU A 134 -4.00 -2.98 6.43
N VAL A 135 -4.25 -1.70 6.19
CA VAL A 135 -5.16 -0.86 6.99
C VAL A 135 -6.26 -0.26 6.12
N VAL A 136 -7.49 -0.22 6.63
CA VAL A 136 -8.67 0.39 5.97
C VAL A 136 -9.31 1.47 6.84
N ASN A 137 -10.26 2.21 6.25
CA ASN A 137 -11.09 3.23 6.92
C ASN A 137 -10.24 4.31 7.57
N ARG A 138 -9.24 4.83 6.84
CA ARG A 138 -8.33 5.86 7.33
C ARG A 138 -8.60 7.23 6.72
N ASP A 139 -9.16 8.12 7.53
CA ASP A 139 -9.18 9.57 7.27
C ASP A 139 -7.79 10.20 7.43
N SER A 140 -7.58 11.43 6.96
CA SER A 140 -6.25 12.02 6.81
C SER A 140 -5.55 12.43 8.12
N GLU A 141 -6.31 12.78 9.18
CA GLU A 141 -5.77 13.54 10.33
C GLU A 141 -4.70 12.80 11.18
N THR A 142 -4.76 11.46 11.24
CA THR A 142 -3.84 10.59 11.98
C THR A 142 -3.07 9.60 11.10
N LEU A 143 -2.88 9.96 9.82
CA LEU A 143 -2.08 9.15 8.88
C LEU A 143 -0.67 8.85 9.45
N GLN A 144 0.01 9.84 10.02
CA GLN A 144 1.33 9.68 10.64
C GLN A 144 1.34 8.63 11.75
N GLU A 145 0.28 8.56 12.56
CA GLU A 145 0.16 7.56 13.62
C GLU A 145 -0.07 6.17 13.05
N THR A 146 -0.85 6.07 11.99
CA THR A 146 -1.14 4.80 11.32
C THR A 146 0.11 4.22 10.67
N VAL A 147 0.87 5.05 9.95
CA VAL A 147 2.18 4.67 9.41
C VAL A 147 3.10 4.18 10.54
N ARG A 148 3.18 4.93 11.65
CA ARG A 148 3.99 4.53 12.82
C ARG A 148 3.53 3.20 13.42
N LYS A 149 2.23 2.95 13.53
CA LYS A 149 1.67 1.70 14.06
C LYS A 149 2.02 0.51 13.16
N ILE A 150 2.00 0.70 11.84
CA ILE A 150 2.43 -0.31 10.87
C ILE A 150 3.93 -0.60 11.00
N VAL A 151 4.77 0.43 11.07
CA VAL A 151 6.22 0.27 11.28
C VAL A 151 6.50 -0.53 12.55
N ARG A 152 5.86 -0.16 13.68
CA ARG A 152 5.99 -0.92 14.93
C ARG A 152 5.49 -2.35 14.84
N TRP A 153 4.50 -2.62 13.99
CA TRP A 153 4.07 -3.99 13.73
C TRP A 153 5.19 -4.79 13.07
N TYR A 154 5.84 -4.22 12.05
CA TYR A 154 6.97 -4.85 11.39
C TYR A 154 8.19 -5.01 12.31
N GLU A 155 8.51 -4.02 13.14
CA GLU A 155 9.60 -4.11 14.10
C GLU A 155 9.40 -5.29 15.07
N ARG A 156 8.17 -5.50 15.56
CA ARG A 156 7.84 -6.65 16.41
C ARG A 156 7.89 -7.97 15.64
N ALA A 157 7.35 -8.00 14.42
CA ALA A 157 7.27 -9.23 13.63
C ALA A 157 8.65 -9.70 13.14
N THR A 158 9.60 -8.79 12.96
CA THR A 158 10.97 -9.07 12.50
C THR A 158 12.01 -9.06 13.62
N ALA A 159 11.65 -8.60 14.81
CA ALA A 159 12.56 -8.32 15.92
C ALA A 159 13.71 -7.37 15.55
N GLN A 160 13.48 -6.44 14.62
CA GLN A 160 14.47 -5.45 14.16
C GLN A 160 13.89 -4.04 14.18
N PRO A 161 14.66 -3.02 14.62
CA PRO A 161 14.24 -1.63 14.51
C PRO A 161 14.24 -1.17 13.05
N ILE A 162 13.34 -0.24 12.70
CA ILE A 162 13.25 0.33 11.36
C ILE A 162 13.45 1.84 11.47
N ALA A 163 14.51 2.35 10.85
CA ALA A 163 14.79 3.78 10.86
C ALA A 163 13.69 4.54 10.10
N ASN A 164 13.28 5.73 10.59
CA ASN A 164 12.29 6.55 9.91
C ASN A 164 12.68 6.84 8.45
N ARG A 165 13.97 7.08 8.19
CA ARG A 165 14.53 7.32 6.84
C ARG A 165 14.44 6.10 5.90
N ALA A 166 14.09 4.93 6.40
CA ALA A 166 13.88 3.70 5.63
C ALA A 166 12.38 3.40 5.41
N VAL A 167 11.49 4.30 5.85
CA VAL A 167 10.04 4.19 5.64
C VAL A 167 9.65 5.08 4.46
N TYR A 168 8.98 4.50 3.47
CA TYR A 168 8.49 5.16 2.26
C TYR A 168 6.96 5.09 2.22
N TYR A 169 6.31 6.22 1.98
CA TYR A 169 4.85 6.28 1.82
C TYR A 169 4.50 6.93 0.48
N PHE A 170 3.67 6.26 -0.31
CA PHE A 170 3.25 6.71 -1.64
C PHE A 170 1.75 6.97 -1.66
N ASP A 171 1.34 8.16 -2.07
CA ASP A 171 -0.05 8.63 -2.04
C ASP A 171 -0.35 9.51 -3.25
N ASP A 172 -1.60 9.53 -3.72
CA ASP A 172 -2.02 10.39 -4.81
C ASP A 172 -2.32 11.82 -4.32
N SER A 173 -2.57 11.99 -3.03
CA SER A 173 -2.94 13.25 -2.38
C SER A 173 -1.73 13.99 -1.80
N ARG A 174 -1.47 15.19 -2.33
CA ARG A 174 -0.46 16.11 -1.79
C ARG A 174 -0.69 16.44 -0.31
N ALA A 175 -1.94 16.55 0.13
CA ALA A 175 -2.27 16.85 1.53
C ALA A 175 -1.86 15.71 2.47
N ARG A 176 -2.08 14.44 2.07
CA ARG A 176 -1.66 13.26 2.83
C ARG A 176 -0.14 13.12 2.88
N VAL A 177 0.55 13.40 1.77
CA VAL A 177 2.02 13.46 1.77
C VAL A 177 2.53 14.54 2.72
N ARG A 178 1.93 15.73 2.70
CA ARG A 178 2.30 16.84 3.58
C ARG A 178 2.07 16.53 5.06
N SER A 179 1.08 15.72 5.44
CA SER A 179 0.85 15.38 6.85
C SER A 179 1.96 14.51 7.45
N LEU A 180 2.82 13.92 6.60
CA LEU A 180 4.02 13.19 7.02
C LEU A 180 5.28 14.06 7.08
N THR A 181 5.18 15.36 6.77
CA THR A 181 6.29 16.31 6.94
C THR A 181 6.75 16.31 8.39
N ASN A 182 8.07 16.35 8.63
CA ASN A 182 8.71 16.29 9.96
C ASN A 182 8.64 14.95 10.70
N THR A 183 8.11 13.88 10.10
CA THR A 183 8.18 12.53 10.70
C THR A 183 9.55 11.86 10.51
N GLY A 184 10.33 12.32 9.54
CA GLY A 184 11.53 11.64 9.04
C GLY A 184 11.24 10.49 8.07
N PHE A 185 9.96 10.23 7.76
CA PHE A 185 9.57 9.29 6.71
C PHE A 185 9.69 9.92 5.31
N ASN A 186 9.93 9.08 4.31
CA ASN A 186 9.98 9.49 2.90
C ASN A 186 8.60 9.39 2.27
N ALA A 187 7.77 10.42 2.44
CA ALA A 187 6.47 10.50 1.78
C ALA A 187 6.60 11.12 0.38
N ARG A 188 6.01 10.48 -0.63
CA ARG A 188 6.04 10.94 -2.02
C ARG A 188 4.64 10.94 -2.62
N GLN A 189 4.31 12.04 -3.29
CA GLN A 189 3.11 12.05 -4.11
C GLN A 189 3.41 11.25 -5.38
N VAL A 190 2.62 10.22 -5.65
CA VAL A 190 2.70 9.45 -6.89
C VAL A 190 1.36 9.57 -7.59
N SER A 191 1.40 10.18 -8.76
CA SER A 191 0.25 10.31 -9.63
C SER A 191 0.75 10.22 -11.06
N CYS A 192 0.13 9.40 -11.90
CA CYS A 192 0.34 9.44 -13.33
C CYS A 192 0.15 10.87 -13.90
N ALA A 193 0.76 11.14 -15.05
CA ALA A 193 0.65 12.43 -15.74
C ALA A 193 -0.81 12.81 -16.07
N THR A 194 -1.63 11.82 -16.43
CA THR A 194 -3.07 12.00 -16.69
C THR A 194 -3.82 12.30 -15.40
N ARG A 195 -4.62 13.37 -15.39
CA ARG A 195 -5.42 13.80 -14.24
C ARG A 195 -6.87 13.36 -14.36
N ASP A 196 -7.51 13.11 -13.21
CA ASP A 196 -8.95 12.94 -13.16
C ASP A 196 -9.61 14.32 -13.39
N GLY A 197 -10.21 14.54 -14.56
CA GLY A 197 -10.84 15.82 -14.92
C GLY A 197 -12.01 16.23 -14.02
N SER A 198 -12.54 15.30 -13.21
CA SER A 198 -13.53 15.59 -12.19
C SER A 198 -12.94 15.97 -10.82
N ARG A 199 -11.61 15.81 -10.63
CA ARG A 199 -10.89 15.97 -9.36
C ARG A 199 -9.50 16.57 -9.58
N VAL A 200 -9.35 17.86 -9.25
CA VAL A 200 -8.24 18.74 -9.67
C VAL A 200 -6.84 18.27 -9.21
N ASP A 201 -6.72 17.35 -8.24
CA ASP A 201 -5.44 16.89 -7.67
C ASP A 201 -5.21 15.36 -7.71
N VAL A 202 -6.08 14.60 -8.37
CA VAL A 202 -6.06 13.12 -8.32
C VAL A 202 -5.52 12.55 -9.63
N GLY A 203 -4.60 11.58 -9.53
CA GLY A 203 -4.10 10.83 -10.69
C GLY A 203 -5.18 9.93 -11.29
N LEU A 204 -5.24 9.87 -12.62
CA LEU A 204 -6.23 9.04 -13.31
C LEU A 204 -5.88 7.54 -13.24
N CYS A 205 -4.67 7.15 -13.64
CA CYS A 205 -4.24 5.77 -13.83
C CYS A 205 -3.56 5.13 -12.62
N GLY A 206 -3.23 5.91 -11.60
CA GLY A 206 -2.47 5.43 -10.45
C GLY A 206 -0.96 5.53 -10.65
N ALA A 207 -0.20 4.70 -9.95
CA ALA A 207 1.25 4.63 -10.07
C ALA A 207 1.71 3.86 -11.32
N THR A 208 2.78 4.34 -11.94
CA THR A 208 3.45 3.77 -13.12
C THR A 208 4.92 3.57 -12.83
#